data_AF-A0A6N6RKE4-F1
#
_entry.id   AF-A0A6N6RKE4-F1
#
_cell.length_a   1.000
_cell.length_b   1.000
_cell.length_c   1.000
_cell.angle_alpha   90.00
_cell.angle_beta   90.00
_cell.angle_gamma   90.00
#
_symmetry.space_group_name_H-M   'P 1'
#
loop_
_entity.id
_entity.type
_entity.pdbx_description
1 polymer ?
#
loop_
_entity_poly.entity_id
_entity_poly.type
_entity_poly.pdbx_seq_one_letter_code
_entity_poly.pdbx_strand_id
1 'polypeptide(L)'
;MSDLGKLLYGEEAEDKLELFKRKQAEIFSKYRSFFEHERIDPAKSYLLSWDSSGVHYKITEPLVERKMGKELEATFTEVFKST
;
A
#
# COMPACT_ATOMS: atom_id res chain seq x y z
N MET A 1 20.63 11.51 -8.74
CA MET A 1 19.19 11.76 -8.91
C MET A 1 18.51 10.44 -8.60
N SER A 2 17.73 10.33 -7.52
CA SER A 2 17.13 9.04 -7.14
C SER A 2 16.00 8.66 -8.11
N ASP A 3 16.01 7.41 -8.56
CA ASP A 3 15.00 6.77 -9.43
C ASP A 3 13.55 6.97 -8.96
N LEU A 4 13.34 7.29 -7.68
CA LEU A 4 12.05 7.63 -7.08
C LEU A 4 11.34 8.83 -7.71
N GLY A 5 12.09 9.84 -8.18
CA GLY A 5 11.52 11.01 -8.86
C GLY A 5 10.99 10.68 -10.26
N LYS A 6 11.53 9.64 -10.90
CA LYS A 6 10.99 9.07 -12.15
C LYS A 6 9.75 8.22 -11.90
N LEU A 7 9.71 7.51 -10.77
CA LEU A 7 8.62 6.63 -10.35
C LEU A 7 7.38 7.35 -9.80
N LEU A 8 7.43 8.68 -9.64
CA LEU A 8 6.27 9.51 -9.26
C LEU A 8 5.83 10.48 -10.38
N TYR A 9 6.66 10.69 -11.41
CA TYR A 9 6.43 11.72 -12.44
C TYR A 9 6.69 11.25 -13.89
N GLY A 10 6.99 9.96 -14.13
CA GLY A 10 7.06 9.36 -15.47
C GLY A 10 5.82 8.52 -15.79
N GLU A 11 5.53 8.23 -17.06
CA GLU A 11 4.34 7.43 -17.47
C GLU A 11 4.21 6.09 -16.71
N GLU A 12 5.33 5.40 -16.42
CA GLU A 12 5.33 4.15 -15.63
C GLU A 12 4.92 4.32 -14.14
N ALA A 13 5.01 5.55 -13.62
CA ALA A 13 4.59 5.90 -12.25
C ALA A 13 3.07 5.78 -12.08
N GLU A 14 2.35 6.26 -13.09
CA GLU A 14 0.89 6.33 -13.07
C GLU A 14 0.28 4.94 -13.12
N ASP A 15 0.81 4.07 -13.98
CA ASP A 15 0.38 2.65 -14.08
C ASP A 15 0.65 1.87 -12.79
N LYS A 16 1.82 2.02 -12.16
CA LYS A 16 2.14 1.34 -10.88
C LYS A 16 1.28 1.89 -9.74
N LEU A 17 1.00 3.18 -9.72
CA LEU A 17 0.11 3.80 -8.73
C LEU A 17 -1.36 3.38 -8.94
N GLU A 18 -1.81 3.24 -10.18
CA GLU A 18 -3.15 2.75 -10.49
C GLU A 18 -3.30 1.28 -10.12
N LEU A 19 -2.32 0.43 -10.47
CA LEU A 19 -2.26 -0.97 -10.07
C LEU A 19 -2.27 -1.11 -8.54
N PHE A 20 -1.49 -0.27 -7.85
CA PHE A 20 -1.49 -0.18 -6.39
C PHE A 20 -2.88 0.11 -5.84
N LYS A 21 -3.54 1.18 -6.30
CA LYS A 21 -4.87 1.58 -5.85
C LYS A 21 -5.91 0.48 -6.12
N ARG A 22 -5.81 -0.19 -7.27
CA ARG A 22 -6.68 -1.29 -7.64
C ARG A 22 -6.52 -2.48 -6.69
N LYS A 23 -5.29 -2.97 -6.49
CA LYS A 23 -5.01 -4.10 -5.58
C LYS A 23 -5.38 -3.78 -4.14
N GLN A 24 -5.12 -2.56 -3.69
CA GLN A 24 -5.55 -2.07 -2.39
C GLN A 24 -7.08 -2.12 -2.26
N ALA A 25 -7.82 -1.61 -3.25
CA ALA A 25 -9.28 -1.61 -3.22
C ALA A 25 -9.85 -3.03 -3.17
N GLU A 26 -9.21 -3.99 -3.84
CA GLU A 26 -9.58 -5.41 -3.77
C GLU A 26 -9.44 -5.96 -2.34
N ILE A 27 -8.32 -5.69 -1.66
CA ILE A 27 -8.09 -6.10 -0.26
C ILE A 27 -9.13 -5.43 0.65
N PHE A 28 -9.35 -4.12 0.51
CA PHE A 28 -10.31 -3.42 1.36
C PHE A 28 -11.74 -3.91 1.15
N SER A 29 -12.13 -4.20 -0.08
CA SER A 29 -13.42 -4.80 -0.38
C SER A 29 -13.57 -6.20 0.25
N LYS A 30 -12.53 -7.04 0.14
CA LYS A 30 -12.50 -8.38 0.74
C LYS A 30 -12.62 -8.36 2.27
N TYR A 31 -12.02 -7.36 2.92
CA TYR A 31 -12.05 -7.19 4.39
C TYR A 31 -13.03 -6.13 4.87
N ARG A 32 -13.97 -5.69 4.03
CA ARG A 32 -14.90 -4.59 4.34
C ARG A 32 -15.64 -4.80 5.66
N SER A 33 -16.16 -6.01 5.90
CA SER A 33 -16.88 -6.34 7.14
C SER A 33 -16.01 -6.19 8.39
N PHE A 34 -14.70 -6.45 8.28
CA PHE A 34 -13.78 -6.23 9.39
C PHE A 34 -13.57 -4.74 9.66
N PHE A 35 -13.32 -3.95 8.62
CA PHE A 35 -13.13 -2.50 8.77
C PHE A 35 -14.38 -1.82 9.35
N GLU A 36 -15.57 -2.24 8.90
CA GLU A 36 -16.84 -1.77 9.44
C GLU A 36 -17.04 -2.20 10.90
N HIS A 37 -16.71 -3.45 11.26
CA HIS A 37 -16.85 -3.96 12.62
C HIS A 37 -15.91 -3.28 13.62
N GLU A 38 -14.64 -3.15 13.25
CA GLU A 38 -13.59 -2.57 14.10
C GLU A 38 -13.57 -1.03 14.06
N ARG A 39 -14.45 -0.41 13.25
CA ARG A 39 -14.49 1.04 13.01
C ARG A 39 -13.15 1.61 12.58
N ILE A 40 -12.42 0.84 11.77
CA ILE A 40 -11.13 1.23 11.22
C ILE A 40 -11.36 1.90 9.88
N ASP A 41 -10.79 3.09 9.72
CA ASP A 41 -10.74 3.77 8.42
C ASP A 41 -9.69 3.08 7.52
N PRO A 42 -10.09 2.51 6.36
CA PRO A 42 -9.17 1.84 5.44
C PRO A 42 -8.05 2.78 4.94
N ALA A 43 -8.30 4.08 4.83
CA ALA A 43 -7.28 5.04 4.41
C ALA A 43 -6.27 5.35 5.53
N LYS A 44 -6.63 5.12 6.80
CA LYS A 44 -5.73 5.26 7.96
C LYS A 44 -5.04 3.97 8.34
N SER A 45 -5.28 2.90 7.60
CA SER A 45 -4.78 1.55 7.87
C SER A 45 -3.29 1.38 7.57
N TYR A 46 -2.71 2.32 6.84
CA TYR A 46 -1.31 2.31 6.44
C TYR A 46 -0.80 3.73 6.24
N LEU A 47 0.53 3.87 6.30
CA LEU A 47 1.27 5.07 5.93
C LEU A 47 2.22 4.71 4.81
N LEU A 48 2.32 5.60 3.82
CA LEU A 48 3.35 5.56 2.77
C LEU A 48 4.33 6.69 3.04
N SER A 49 5.61 6.36 3.03
CA SER A 49 6.72 7.31 3.18
C SER A 49 7.81 6.99 2.16
N TRP A 50 8.61 7.99 1.82
CA TRP A 50 9.63 7.88 0.79
C TRP A 50 10.91 8.56 1.25
N ASP A 51 12.03 7.89 1.09
CA ASP A 51 13.37 8.45 1.33
C ASP A 51 14.36 8.00 0.24
N SER A 52 15.63 8.39 0.40
CA SER A 52 16.71 8.07 -0.55
C SER A 52 16.95 6.58 -0.76
N SER A 53 16.40 5.72 0.11
CA SER A 53 16.52 4.26 0.11
C SER A 53 15.32 3.57 -0.54
N GLY A 54 14.25 4.30 -0.88
CA GLY A 54 13.07 3.74 -1.56
C GLY A 54 11.72 4.19 -1.00
N VAL A 55 10.68 3.46 -1.41
CA VAL A 55 9.33 3.57 -0.85
C VAL A 55 9.23 2.67 0.38
N HIS A 56 8.87 3.26 1.51
CA HIS A 56 8.58 2.56 2.76
C HIS A 56 7.10 2.64 3.03
N TYR A 57 6.53 1.54 3.51
CA TYR A 57 5.16 1.53 4.00
C TYR A 57 5.14 1.04 5.44
N LYS A 58 4.18 1.54 6.20
CA LYS A 58 3.94 1.12 7.58
C LYS A 58 2.47 0.84 7.76
N ILE A 59 2.15 -0.40 8.10
CA ILE A 59 0.78 -0.79 8.44
C ILE A 59 0.53 -0.42 9.90
N THR A 60 -0.66 0.11 10.19
CA THR A 60 -1.01 0.47 11.57
C THR A 60 -1.18 -0.77 12.44
N GLU A 61 -0.81 -0.68 13.72
CA GLU A 61 -0.88 -1.77 14.72
C GLU A 61 -2.15 -2.65 14.68
N PRO A 62 -3.38 -2.13 14.55
CA PRO A 62 -4.58 -2.98 14.49
C PRO A 62 -4.61 -3.98 13.32
N LEU A 63 -3.73 -3.82 12.33
CA LEU A 63 -3.69 -4.63 11.11
C LEU A 63 -2.41 -5.48 11.00
N VAL A 64 -1.30 -5.08 11.63
CA VAL A 64 0.01 -5.75 11.52
C VAL A 64 -0.08 -7.25 11.87
N GLU A 65 -0.74 -7.58 12.98
CA GLU A 65 -0.88 -8.96 13.44
C GLU A 65 -2.02 -9.72 12.75
N ARG A 66 -2.79 -9.02 11.89
CA ARG A 66 -3.95 -9.59 11.21
C ARG A 66 -3.57 -10.06 9.81
N LYS A 67 -4.25 -11.10 9.34
CA LYS A 67 -4.06 -11.66 7.99
C LYS A 67 -4.15 -10.58 6.89
N MET A 68 -5.05 -9.60 7.04
CA MET A 68 -5.20 -8.53 6.05
C MET A 68 -4.03 -7.55 6.02
N GLY A 69 -3.38 -7.24 7.15
CA GLY A 69 -2.19 -6.39 7.15
C GLY A 69 -1.05 -7.08 6.43
N LYS A 70 -0.87 -8.39 6.64
CA LYS A 70 0.13 -9.17 5.87
C LYS A 70 -0.17 -9.21 4.37
N GLU A 71 -1.43 -9.33 3.96
CA GLU A 71 -1.83 -9.28 2.53
C GLU A 71 -1.61 -7.88 1.93
N LEU A 72 -1.88 -6.82 2.70
CA LEU A 72 -1.62 -5.44 2.31
C LEU A 72 -0.11 -5.19 2.17
N GLU A 73 0.69 -5.63 3.13
CA GLU A 73 2.15 -5.56 3.14
C GLU A 73 2.77 -6.27 1.94
N ALA A 74 2.31 -7.49 1.66
CA ALA A 74 2.75 -8.26 0.50
C ALA A 74 2.42 -7.55 -0.81
N THR A 75 1.22 -6.97 -0.92
CA THR A 75 0.81 -6.20 -2.10
C THR A 75 1.69 -4.97 -2.32
N PHE A 76 1.99 -4.23 -1.26
CA PHE A 76 2.85 -3.05 -1.34
C PHE A 76 4.26 -3.46 -1.73
N THR A 77 4.77 -4.53 -1.13
CA THR A 77 6.06 -5.10 -1.48
C THR A 77 6.10 -5.53 -2.95
N GLU A 78 5.10 -6.24 -3.44
CA GLU A 78 5.04 -6.73 -4.82
C GLU A 78 5.06 -5.59 -5.84
N VAL A 79 4.24 -4.55 -5.63
CA VAL A 79 4.17 -3.41 -6.55
C VAL A 79 5.47 -2.58 -6.58
N PHE A 80 6.16 -2.47 -5.44
CA PHE A 80 7.33 -1.60 -5.31
C PHE A 80 8.70 -2.31 -5.29
N LYS A 81 8.78 -3.65 -5.16
CA LYS A 81 10.04 -4.44 -5.28
C LYS A 81 10.40 -4.84 -6.71
N SER A 82 9.58 -4.58 -7.72
CA SER A 82 9.94 -4.84 -9.13
C SER A 82 10.91 -3.78 -9.71
N THR A 83 11.91 -3.36 -8.93
CA THR A 83 12.98 -2.45 -9.35
C THR A 83 14.32 -2.98 -8.89
#